data_AF-A0A7C2FPR5-F1
#
_entry.id   AF-A0A7C2FPR5-F1
#
_cell.length_a   1.000
_cell.length_b   1.000
_cell.length_c   1.000
_cell.angle_alpha   90.00
_cell.angle_beta   90.00
_cell.angle_gamma   90.00
#
_symmetry.space_group_name_H-M   'P 1'
#
loop_
_entity.id
_entity.type
_entity.pdbx_description
1 polymer ?
#
loop_
_entity_poly.entity_id
_entity_poly.type
_entity_poly.pdbx_seq_one_letter_code
_entity_poly.pdbx_strand_id
1 'polypeptide(L)'
;MDEVLGYFFRQNLWANLQLIDFCRSLSDDQLDSTVPGTMGTIRQILQHILGAEGRYVTGLGGTLPAGAVDERTPWPGFDALEAAARSTGEALIALASERLADRQVERNLGDRSFRVPAKTVLVQAFQHGTDHRSQAQTIITQLGLEPPALDAWAYARAVGEFVEL
;
A
#
# COMPACT_ATOMS: atom_id res chain seq x y z
N MET A 1 4.78 -7.29 20.47
CA MET A 1 4.52 -6.65 19.17
C MET A 1 5.61 -5.60 18.99
N ASP A 2 6.26 -5.54 17.85
CA ASP A 2 7.06 -4.35 17.54
C ASP A 2 6.05 -3.22 17.30
N GLU A 3 5.90 -2.34 18.30
CA GLU A 3 4.84 -1.32 18.30
C GLU A 3 4.98 -0.36 17.11
N VAL A 4 6.22 -0.10 16.67
CA VAL A 4 6.52 0.79 15.55
C VAL A 4 6.16 0.12 14.22
N LEU A 5 6.52 -1.14 14.00
CA LEU A 5 6.11 -1.87 12.80
C LEU A 5 4.59 -1.99 12.70
N GLY A 6 3.92 -2.30 13.82
CA GLY A 6 2.46 -2.30 13.87
C GLY A 6 1.85 -0.94 13.50
N TYR A 7 2.45 0.16 13.99
CA TYR A 7 2.02 1.51 13.65
C TYR A 7 2.20 1.82 12.16
N PHE A 8 3.35 1.45 11.56
CA PHE A 8 3.60 1.63 10.13
C PHE A 8 2.53 0.96 9.26
N PHE A 9 2.14 -0.27 9.56
CA PHE A 9 1.16 -0.97 8.74
C PHE A 9 -0.29 -0.51 8.97
N ARG A 10 -0.64 -0.07 10.19
CA ARG A 10 -1.93 0.60 10.42
C ARG A 10 -2.03 1.92 9.65
N GLN A 11 -0.95 2.71 9.67
CA GLN A 11 -0.86 3.95 8.89
C GLN A 11 -0.92 3.67 7.39
N ASN A 12 -0.21 2.64 6.90
CA ASN A 12 -0.21 2.26 5.49
C ASN A 12 -1.59 1.83 5.00
N LEU A 13 -2.29 1.01 5.78
CA LEU A 13 -3.68 0.63 5.50
C LEU A 13 -4.59 1.86 5.43
N TRP A 14 -4.51 2.74 6.44
CA TRP A 14 -5.28 3.97 6.46
C TRP A 14 -4.99 4.84 5.22
N ALA A 15 -3.72 5.03 4.87
CA ALA A 15 -3.33 5.85 3.72
C ALA A 15 -3.84 5.27 2.38
N ASN A 16 -3.82 3.95 2.21
CA ASN A 16 -4.42 3.30 1.04
C ASN A 16 -5.93 3.59 0.96
N LEU A 17 -6.65 3.43 2.07
CA LEU A 17 -8.09 3.69 2.11
C LEU A 17 -8.43 5.15 1.82
N GLN A 18 -7.68 6.11 2.36
CA GLN A 18 -7.87 7.54 2.08
C GLN A 18 -7.63 7.89 0.62
N LEU A 19 -6.56 7.33 0.01
CA LEU A 19 -6.29 7.58 -1.40
C LEU A 19 -7.36 6.96 -2.30
N ILE A 20 -7.79 5.72 -2.01
CA ILE A 20 -8.88 5.05 -2.74
C ILE A 20 -10.15 5.90 -2.67
N ASP A 21 -10.53 6.37 -1.49
CA ASP A 21 -11.73 7.18 -1.28
C ASP A 21 -11.67 8.51 -2.05
N PHE A 22 -10.54 9.21 -2.01
CA PHE A 22 -10.34 10.41 -2.84
C PHE A 22 -10.49 10.10 -4.33
N CYS A 23 -9.84 9.03 -4.81
CA CYS A 23 -9.88 8.64 -6.21
C CYS A 23 -11.28 8.22 -6.69
N ARG A 24 -12.20 7.80 -5.80
CA ARG A 24 -13.60 7.52 -6.17
C ARG A 24 -14.33 8.73 -6.73
N SER A 25 -13.91 9.95 -6.38
CA SER A 25 -14.52 11.20 -6.86
C SER A 25 -13.96 11.70 -8.20
N LEU A 26 -12.90 11.07 -8.71
CA LEU A 26 -12.27 11.48 -9.97
C LEU A 26 -13.03 10.93 -11.18
N SER A 27 -12.97 11.65 -12.30
CA SER A 27 -13.48 11.15 -13.57
C SER A 27 -12.59 10.04 -14.14
N ASP A 28 -13.11 9.26 -15.09
CA ASP A 28 -12.32 8.22 -15.76
C ASP A 28 -11.07 8.81 -16.45
N ASP A 29 -11.20 9.96 -17.13
CA ASP A 29 -10.05 10.66 -17.75
C ASP A 29 -8.99 11.08 -16.72
N GLN A 30 -9.41 11.53 -15.54
CA GLN A 30 -8.48 11.87 -14.44
C GLN A 30 -7.80 10.62 -13.88
N LEU A 31 -8.54 9.52 -13.73
CA LEU A 31 -8.00 8.24 -13.25
C LEU A 31 -7.01 7.61 -14.23
N ASP A 32 -7.17 7.90 -15.52
CA ASP A 32 -6.31 7.42 -16.60
C ASP A 32 -5.20 8.43 -16.97
N SER A 33 -5.07 9.53 -16.22
CA SER A 33 -3.99 10.51 -16.37
C SER A 33 -2.64 9.98 -15.87
N THR A 34 -1.55 10.45 -16.47
CA THR A 34 -0.17 10.11 -16.11
C THR A 34 0.76 11.32 -16.21
N VAL A 35 1.88 11.28 -15.51
CA VAL A 35 2.92 12.31 -15.51
C VAL A 35 4.29 11.66 -15.76
N PRO A 36 5.17 12.23 -16.61
CA PRO A 36 6.51 11.70 -16.81
C PRO A 36 7.25 11.47 -15.49
N GLY A 37 7.83 10.28 -15.32
CA GLY A 37 8.52 9.87 -14.09
C GLY A 37 7.65 9.10 -13.08
N THR A 38 6.34 9.03 -13.30
CA THR A 38 5.45 8.13 -12.53
C THR A 38 5.36 6.75 -13.20
N MET A 39 4.95 5.74 -12.44
CA MET A 39 4.83 4.35 -12.93
C MET A 39 3.79 4.19 -14.06
N GLY A 40 2.78 5.03 -14.12
CA GLY A 40 1.65 4.86 -15.04
C GLY A 40 0.49 5.77 -14.67
N THR A 41 -0.74 5.27 -14.88
CA THR A 41 -1.96 5.98 -14.50
C THR A 41 -2.28 5.83 -13.01
N ILE A 42 -3.18 6.66 -12.49
CA ILE A 42 -3.68 6.53 -11.10
C ILE A 42 -4.26 5.12 -10.88
N ARG A 43 -5.05 4.60 -11.83
CA ARG A 43 -5.59 3.22 -11.74
C ARG A 43 -4.50 2.15 -11.66
N GLN A 44 -3.46 2.28 -12.48
CA GLN A 44 -2.35 1.33 -12.49
C GLN A 44 -1.60 1.39 -11.17
N ILE A 45 -1.37 2.58 -10.62
CA ILE A 45 -0.71 2.77 -9.33
C ILE A 45 -1.52 2.15 -8.19
N LEU A 46 -2.84 2.39 -8.13
CA LEU A 46 -3.70 1.82 -7.09
C LEU A 46 -3.71 0.28 -7.12
N GLN A 47 -3.85 -0.31 -8.31
CA GLN A 47 -3.76 -1.77 -8.47
C GLN A 47 -2.38 -2.29 -8.08
N HIS A 48 -1.32 -1.57 -8.45
CA HIS A 48 0.05 -1.95 -8.17
C HIS A 48 0.37 -2.01 -6.68
N ILE A 49 -0.07 -1.01 -5.91
CA ILE A 49 0.12 -0.99 -4.46
C ILE A 49 -0.51 -2.25 -3.84
N LEU A 50 -1.77 -2.54 -4.16
CA LEU A 50 -2.50 -3.63 -3.52
C LEU A 50 -2.08 -5.02 -4.01
N GLY A 51 -1.72 -5.16 -5.29
CA GLY A 51 -1.15 -6.40 -5.80
C GLY A 51 0.23 -6.68 -5.19
N ALA A 52 1.04 -5.64 -4.98
CA ALA A 52 2.32 -5.75 -4.28
C ALA A 52 2.13 -6.17 -2.82
N GLU A 53 1.16 -5.61 -2.10
CA GLU A 53 0.87 -6.02 -0.72
C GLU A 53 0.52 -7.51 -0.63
N GLY A 54 -0.31 -8.05 -1.52
CA GLY A 54 -0.58 -9.49 -1.59
C GLY A 54 0.68 -10.33 -1.81
N ARG A 55 1.61 -9.86 -2.66
CA ARG A 55 2.93 -10.51 -2.85
C ARG A 55 3.82 -10.40 -1.61
N TYR A 56 3.73 -9.32 -0.84
CA TYR A 56 4.47 -9.17 0.41
C TYR A 56 3.92 -10.09 1.50
N VAL A 57 2.60 -10.20 1.65
CA VAL A 57 1.95 -11.15 2.59
C VAL A 57 2.43 -12.58 2.33
N THR A 58 2.34 -13.05 1.08
CA THR A 58 2.80 -14.40 0.70
C THR A 58 4.32 -14.56 0.84
N GLY A 59 5.09 -13.55 0.46
CA GLY A 59 6.54 -13.54 0.60
C GLY A 59 7.05 -13.54 2.04
N LEU A 60 6.19 -13.22 3.01
CA LEU A 60 6.46 -13.32 4.45
C LEU A 60 6.00 -14.67 5.05
N GLY A 61 5.44 -15.56 4.24
CA GLY A 61 4.87 -16.84 4.67
C GLY A 61 3.40 -16.75 5.13
N GLY A 62 2.74 -15.62 4.90
CA GLY A 62 1.30 -15.46 5.10
C GLY A 62 0.48 -16.11 3.98
N THR A 63 -0.82 -16.26 4.23
CA THR A 63 -1.77 -16.73 3.20
C THR A 63 -2.24 -15.55 2.36
N LEU A 64 -2.26 -15.70 1.03
CA LEU A 64 -2.82 -14.68 0.14
C LEU A 64 -4.29 -14.43 0.50
N PRO A 65 -4.69 -13.20 0.87
CA PRO A 65 -6.08 -12.92 1.20
C PRO A 65 -7.02 -13.17 0.01
N ALA A 66 -8.24 -13.61 0.30
CA ALA A 66 -9.27 -13.72 -0.73
C ALA A 66 -9.58 -12.32 -1.30
N GLY A 67 -9.65 -12.22 -2.63
CA GLY A 67 -9.87 -10.92 -3.30
C GLY A 67 -8.62 -10.04 -3.40
N ALA A 68 -7.42 -10.55 -3.10
CA ALA A 68 -6.17 -9.85 -3.39
C ALA A 68 -6.09 -9.47 -4.88
N VAL A 69 -5.59 -8.27 -5.16
CA VAL A 69 -5.51 -7.73 -6.53
C VAL A 69 -4.46 -8.48 -7.34
N ASP A 70 -4.82 -8.88 -8.56
CA ASP A 70 -3.88 -9.29 -9.61
C ASP A 70 -3.74 -8.15 -10.62
N GLU A 71 -2.60 -7.47 -10.62
CA GLU A 71 -2.28 -6.33 -11.47
C GLU A 71 -2.30 -6.64 -12.98
N ARG A 72 -2.32 -7.93 -13.35
CA ARG A 72 -2.41 -8.37 -14.75
C ARG A 72 -3.85 -8.46 -15.23
N THR A 73 -4.82 -8.31 -14.34
CA THR A 73 -6.25 -8.35 -14.66
C THR A 73 -6.80 -6.94 -14.92
N PRO A 74 -7.95 -6.81 -15.61
CA PRO A 74 -8.60 -5.53 -15.80
C PRO A 74 -8.97 -4.83 -14.49
N TRP A 75 -9.17 -3.51 -14.55
CA TRP A 75 -9.56 -2.70 -13.40
C TRP A 75 -10.75 -3.31 -12.62
N PRO A 76 -10.57 -3.67 -11.33
CA PRO A 76 -11.57 -4.43 -10.60
C PRO A 76 -12.67 -3.57 -9.96
N GLY A 77 -12.56 -2.23 -10.03
CA GLY A 77 -13.47 -1.32 -9.35
C GLY A 77 -13.01 -0.94 -7.93
N PHE A 78 -13.47 0.20 -7.44
CA PHE A 78 -13.05 0.73 -6.14
C PHE A 78 -13.47 -0.15 -4.96
N ASP A 79 -14.65 -0.78 -5.00
CA ASP A 79 -15.11 -1.66 -3.93
C ASP A 79 -14.19 -2.89 -3.76
N ALA A 80 -13.71 -3.44 -4.88
CA ALA A 80 -12.76 -4.53 -4.86
C ALA A 80 -11.38 -4.08 -4.34
N LEU A 81 -10.93 -2.89 -4.73
CA LEU A 81 -9.68 -2.32 -4.20
C LEU A 81 -9.77 -2.05 -2.69
N GLU A 82 -10.90 -1.52 -2.21
CA GLU A 82 -11.08 -1.26 -0.79
C GLU A 82 -11.07 -2.57 0.03
N ALA A 83 -11.79 -3.59 -0.45
CA ALA A 83 -11.77 -4.92 0.17
C ALA A 83 -10.37 -5.54 0.17
N ALA A 84 -9.64 -5.42 -0.95
CA ALA A 84 -8.26 -5.88 -1.05
C ALA A 84 -7.37 -5.13 -0.05
N ALA A 85 -7.43 -3.79 0.00
CA ALA A 85 -6.64 -2.97 0.92
C ALA A 85 -6.85 -3.38 2.38
N ARG A 86 -8.11 -3.57 2.82
CA ARG A 86 -8.41 -4.04 4.18
C ARG A 86 -7.80 -5.40 4.44
N SER A 87 -8.04 -6.37 3.57
CA SER A 87 -7.58 -7.74 3.79
C SER A 87 -6.06 -7.90 3.75
N THR A 88 -5.36 -7.23 2.82
CA THR A 88 -3.89 -7.24 2.76
C THR A 88 -3.27 -6.43 3.88
N GLY A 89 -3.84 -5.27 4.21
CA GLY A 89 -3.39 -4.44 5.32
C GLY A 89 -3.50 -5.16 6.67
N GLU A 90 -4.63 -5.80 6.96
CA GLU A 90 -4.83 -6.60 8.18
C GLU A 90 -3.84 -7.78 8.26
N ALA A 91 -3.59 -8.47 7.14
CA ALA A 91 -2.60 -9.54 7.08
C ALA A 91 -1.18 -9.03 7.35
N LEU A 92 -0.80 -7.87 6.81
CA LEU A 92 0.51 -7.26 7.06
C LEU A 92 0.64 -6.77 8.51
N ILE A 93 -0.41 -6.22 9.11
CA ILE A 93 -0.44 -5.85 10.54
C ILE A 93 -0.24 -7.09 11.42
N ALA A 94 -0.90 -8.19 11.10
CA ALA A 94 -0.74 -9.46 11.82
C ALA A 94 0.71 -9.98 11.71
N LEU A 95 1.26 -10.06 10.49
CA LEU A 95 2.64 -10.51 10.24
C LEU A 95 3.68 -9.61 10.90
N ALA A 96 3.47 -8.29 10.92
CA ALA A 96 4.35 -7.34 11.61
C ALA A 96 4.31 -7.50 13.14
N SER A 97 3.22 -8.05 13.67
CA SER A 97 3.06 -8.32 15.10
C SER A 97 3.74 -9.62 15.53
N GLU A 98 3.96 -10.54 14.60
CA GLU A 98 4.72 -11.75 14.83
C GLU A 98 6.21 -11.40 15.02
N ARG A 99 6.92 -12.17 15.86
CA ARG A 99 8.38 -12.02 16.05
C ARG A 99 9.17 -12.61 14.88
N LEU A 100 8.78 -12.27 13.66
CA LEU A 100 9.37 -12.79 12.42
C LEU A 100 10.58 -12.00 11.93
N ALA A 101 10.87 -10.82 12.49
CA ALA A 101 11.86 -9.87 11.95
C ALA A 101 13.22 -10.50 11.57
N ASP A 102 13.71 -11.44 12.38
CA ASP A 102 15.00 -12.12 12.17
C ASP A 102 14.90 -13.43 11.37
N ARG A 103 13.69 -13.89 11.05
CA ARG A 103 13.47 -15.07 10.20
C ARG A 103 13.99 -14.79 8.79
N GLN A 104 14.71 -15.74 8.23
CA GLN A 104 15.05 -15.71 6.80
C GLN A 104 13.83 -16.17 5.99
N VAL A 105 13.46 -15.38 4.99
CA VAL A 105 12.42 -15.72 4.02
C VAL A 105 13.05 -15.89 2.64
N GLU A 106 12.56 -16.87 1.89
CA GLU A 106 12.95 -17.09 0.50
C GLU A 106 12.04 -16.30 -0.42
N ARG A 107 12.63 -15.62 -1.40
CA ARG A 107 11.93 -14.82 -2.40
C ARG A 107 12.43 -15.18 -3.78
N ASN A 108 11.50 -15.20 -4.73
CA ASN A 108 11.78 -15.42 -6.14
C ASN A 108 11.58 -14.11 -6.91
N LEU A 109 12.54 -13.78 -7.77
CA LEU A 109 12.51 -12.65 -8.69
C LEU A 109 12.96 -13.13 -10.07
N GLY A 110 11.99 -13.46 -10.92
CA GLY A 110 12.25 -14.10 -12.21
C GLY A 110 12.86 -15.49 -12.01
N ASP A 111 14.02 -15.70 -12.61
CA ASP A 111 14.83 -16.92 -12.53
C ASP A 111 15.74 -16.99 -11.30
N ARG A 112 15.75 -15.94 -10.46
CA ARG A 112 16.61 -15.86 -9.27
C ARG A 112 15.83 -16.10 -7.99
N SER A 113 16.41 -16.87 -7.09
CA SER A 113 15.94 -17.04 -5.71
C SER A 113 16.96 -16.45 -4.73
N PHE A 114 16.48 -15.78 -3.69
CA PHE A 114 17.34 -15.21 -2.65
C PHE A 114 16.70 -15.34 -1.26
N ARG A 115 17.55 -15.33 -0.22
CA ARG A 115 17.13 -15.27 1.17
C ARG A 115 17.41 -13.90 1.74
N VAL A 116 16.43 -13.33 2.43
CA VAL A 116 16.54 -12.06 3.15
C VAL A 116 15.85 -12.15 4.50
N PRO A 117 16.28 -11.34 5.49
CA PRO A 117 15.53 -11.16 6.72
C PRO A 117 14.09 -10.67 6.44
N ALA A 118 13.10 -11.19 7.15
CA ALA A 118 11.71 -10.77 7.02
C ALA A 118 11.53 -9.26 7.28
N LYS A 119 12.33 -8.67 8.19
CA LYS A 119 12.33 -7.23 8.43
C LYS A 119 12.62 -6.40 7.17
N THR A 120 13.47 -6.88 6.28
CA THR A 120 13.75 -6.20 5.00
C THR A 120 12.50 -6.18 4.13
N VAL A 121 11.75 -7.28 4.11
CA VAL A 121 10.51 -7.40 3.33
C VAL A 121 9.39 -6.55 3.93
N LEU A 122 9.27 -6.50 5.27
CA LEU A 122 8.30 -5.65 5.97
C LEU A 122 8.56 -4.16 5.70
N VAL A 123 9.81 -3.71 5.86
CA VAL A 123 10.20 -2.31 5.58
C VAL A 123 9.94 -1.97 4.11
N GLN A 124 10.30 -2.86 3.19
CA GLN A 124 10.05 -2.67 1.76
C GLN A 124 8.55 -2.54 1.47
N ALA A 125 7.68 -3.35 2.08
CA ALA A 125 6.24 -3.27 1.85
C ALA A 125 5.67 -1.89 2.21
N PHE A 126 6.08 -1.33 3.34
CA PHE A 126 5.71 0.02 3.76
C PHE A 126 6.28 1.12 2.84
N GLN A 127 7.57 1.05 2.51
CA GLN A 127 8.24 2.02 1.66
C GLN A 127 7.67 2.02 0.24
N HIS A 128 7.39 0.84 -0.32
CA HIS A 128 6.79 0.65 -1.64
C HIS A 128 5.42 1.32 -1.73
N GLY A 129 4.55 1.10 -0.74
CA GLY A 129 3.27 1.79 -0.68
C GLY A 129 3.42 3.31 -0.66
N THR A 130 4.35 3.82 0.15
CA THR A 130 4.60 5.27 0.27
C THR A 130 5.11 5.88 -1.04
N ASP A 131 6.08 5.23 -1.70
CA ASP A 131 6.63 5.69 -2.98
C ASP A 131 5.54 5.80 -4.04
N HIS A 132 4.75 4.75 -4.25
CA HIS A 132 3.71 4.76 -5.27
C HIS A 132 2.52 5.69 -4.93
N ARG A 133 2.15 5.84 -3.65
CA ARG A 133 1.18 6.87 -3.25
C ARG A 133 1.67 8.28 -3.59
N SER A 134 2.97 8.56 -3.41
CA SER A 134 3.54 9.86 -3.79
C SER A 134 3.49 10.12 -5.31
N GLN A 135 3.64 9.07 -6.13
CA GLN A 135 3.45 9.17 -7.58
C GLN A 135 1.99 9.48 -7.94
N ALA A 136 1.02 8.84 -7.28
CA ALA A 136 -0.40 9.18 -7.47
C ALA A 136 -0.69 10.63 -7.06
N GLN A 137 -0.17 11.09 -5.91
CA GLN A 137 -0.31 12.49 -5.47
C GLN A 137 0.34 13.48 -6.45
N THR A 138 1.45 13.09 -7.09
CA THR A 138 2.07 13.90 -8.15
C THR A 138 1.12 14.05 -9.34
N ILE A 139 0.46 12.99 -9.78
CA ILE A 139 -0.53 13.06 -10.88
C ILE A 139 -1.72 13.94 -10.46
N ILE A 140 -2.25 13.73 -9.25
CA ILE A 140 -3.40 14.49 -8.72
C ILE A 140 -3.10 15.99 -8.68
N THR A 141 -1.92 16.37 -8.18
CA THR A 141 -1.51 17.79 -8.12
C THR A 141 -1.26 18.39 -9.51
N GLN A 142 -0.75 17.61 -10.48
CA GLN A 142 -0.65 18.07 -11.88
C GLN A 142 -2.01 18.29 -12.55
N LEU A 143 -3.07 17.61 -12.09
CA LEU A 143 -4.45 17.88 -12.50
C LEU A 143 -5.05 19.14 -11.84
N GLY A 144 -4.29 19.84 -10.98
CA GLY A 144 -4.75 21.01 -10.25
C GLY A 144 -5.66 20.69 -9.05
N LEU A 145 -5.62 19.45 -8.56
CA LEU A 145 -6.39 18.99 -7.41
C LEU A 145 -5.50 18.88 -6.17
N GLU A 146 -6.09 19.08 -5.00
CA GLU A 146 -5.41 18.88 -3.71
C GLU A 146 -5.60 17.43 -3.24
N PRO A 147 -4.54 16.59 -3.18
CA PRO A 147 -4.65 15.24 -2.67
C PRO A 147 -4.86 15.21 -1.14
N PRO A 148 -5.36 14.10 -0.58
CA PRO A 148 -5.39 13.93 0.87
C PRO A 148 -3.96 13.96 1.45
N ALA A 149 -3.81 14.44 2.69
CA ALA A 149 -2.58 14.29 3.44
C ALA A 149 -2.47 12.83 3.92
N LEU A 150 -1.40 12.14 3.51
CA LEU A 150 -1.22 10.70 3.75
C LEU A 150 -0.01 10.38 4.63
N ASP A 151 0.58 11.39 5.27
CA ASP A 151 1.73 11.23 6.15
C ASP A 151 1.33 10.73 7.55
N ALA A 152 2.33 10.45 8.39
CA ALA A 152 2.12 9.96 9.75
C ALA A 152 1.51 11.01 10.70
N TRP A 153 1.66 12.32 10.43
CA TRP A 153 1.03 13.38 11.23
C TRP A 153 -0.46 13.44 10.93
N ALA A 154 -0.83 13.34 9.66
CA ALA A 154 -2.22 13.24 9.23
C ALA A 154 -2.89 11.99 9.83
N TYR A 155 -2.19 10.86 9.84
CA TYR A 155 -2.69 9.65 10.51
C TYR A 155 -2.88 9.86 12.02
N ALA A 156 -1.88 10.41 12.72
CA ALA A 156 -1.98 10.70 14.15
C ALA A 156 -3.17 11.61 14.49
N ARG A 157 -3.46 12.61 13.65
CA ARG A 157 -4.68 13.44 13.79
C ARG A 157 -5.95 12.60 13.58
N ALA A 158 -5.98 11.75 12.56
CA ALA A 158 -7.13 10.92 12.24
C ALA A 158 -7.49 9.92 13.35
N VAL A 159 -6.50 9.44 14.12
CA VAL A 159 -6.73 8.52 15.24
C VAL A 159 -6.77 9.20 16.62
N GLY A 160 -6.68 10.54 16.67
CA GLY A 160 -6.77 11.31 17.91
C GLY A 160 -5.51 11.30 18.79
N GLU A 161 -4.36 10.95 18.22
CA GLU A 161 -3.06 10.92 18.91
C GLU A 161 -2.28 12.25 18.79
N PHE A 162 -2.71 13.16 17.91
CA PHE A 162 -2.10 14.49 17.75
C PHE A 162 -2.83 15.53 18.63
N VAL A 163 -2.15 16.03 19.67
CA VAL A 163 -2.69 17.05 20.61
C VAL A 163 -1.92 18.36 20.45
N GLU A 164 -2.63 19.45 20.17
CA GLU A 164 -2.08 20.80 20.16
C GLU A 164 -2.02 21.34 21.60
N LEU A 165 -0.92 22.02 21.94
CA LEU A 165 -0.66 22.58 23.27
C LEU A 165 -1.07 24.05 23.37
#